data_AF-A0A2K6N9Q7-F1
#
_entry.id   AF-A0A2K6N9Q7-F1
#
_cell.length_a   1.000
_cell.length_b   1.000
_cell.length_c   1.000
_cell.angle_alpha   90.00
_cell.angle_beta   90.00
_cell.angle_gamma   90.00
#
_symmetry.space_group_name_H-M   'P 1'
#
loop_
_entity.id
_entity.type
_entity.pdbx_description
1 polymer ?
#
loop_
_entity_poly.entity_id
_entity_poly.type
_entity_poly.pdbx_seq_one_letter_code
_entity_poly.pdbx_strand_id
1 'polypeptide(L)'
;MDTSNGVLLPFYDPDSSIVYLCGKGDSSIRYFEITDEPPFVHYLNTFSSKEPQRGMGFMPKRGLDVSKCEIARFYKLHERKCEPIIMTVPRKSDLFQDDLYPDTPGPEPALEADEWLSGQDADPVLISLRDGYVPPKHRELRVTKRNILDVRPPSVPRRSQSASDAPLSQHTLETLLEEIKALRERVQAQEQRITALENMLCELVDCTD
;
A
#
# COMPACT_ATOMS: atom_id res chain seq x y z
N MET A 1 11.12 -14.23 26.44
CA MET A 1 9.75 -13.68 26.50
C MET A 1 9.85 -12.24 26.93
N ASP A 2 9.19 -11.35 26.21
CA ASP A 2 9.09 -9.94 26.58
C ASP A 2 8.14 -9.79 27.78
N THR A 3 8.53 -9.05 28.80
CA THR A 3 7.76 -8.87 30.04
C THR A 3 7.16 -7.47 30.17
N SER A 4 7.31 -6.63 29.14
CA SER A 4 6.74 -5.29 29.15
C SER A 4 5.25 -5.32 28.80
N ASN A 5 4.45 -4.54 29.54
CA ASN A 5 3.01 -4.41 29.32
C ASN A 5 2.67 -3.45 28.15
N GLY A 6 3.69 -2.92 27.46
CA GLY A 6 3.53 -1.94 26.39
C GLY A 6 3.14 -2.60 25.08
N VAL A 7 2.23 -1.99 24.32
CA VAL A 7 1.96 -2.39 22.93
C VAL A 7 3.24 -2.16 22.12
N LEU A 8 3.74 -3.22 21.50
CA LEU A 8 4.88 -3.15 20.59
C LEU A 8 4.45 -2.55 19.25
N LEU A 9 5.18 -1.55 18.79
CA LEU A 9 5.01 -0.94 17.48
C LEU A 9 6.05 -1.53 16.52
N PRO A 10 5.63 -2.17 15.41
CA PRO A 10 6.54 -2.64 14.38
C PRO A 10 6.93 -1.52 13.42
N PHE A 11 8.22 -1.40 13.15
CA PHE A 11 8.78 -0.57 12.08
C PHE A 11 9.50 -1.50 11.11
N TYR A 12 8.92 -1.70 9.93
CA TYR A 12 9.47 -2.57 8.91
C TYR A 12 10.27 -1.77 7.89
N ASP A 13 11.48 -2.22 7.63
CA ASP A 13 12.36 -1.73 6.58
C ASP A 13 12.35 -2.73 5.41
N PRO A 14 11.67 -2.42 4.29
CA PRO A 14 11.58 -3.33 3.15
C PRO A 14 12.90 -3.50 2.41
N ASP A 15 13.82 -2.53 2.48
CA ASP A 15 15.07 -2.56 1.72
C ASP A 15 16.06 -3.57 2.32
N SER A 16 16.04 -3.73 3.64
CA SER A 16 16.91 -4.67 4.36
C SER A 16 16.16 -5.89 4.93
N SER A 17 14.83 -5.96 4.76
CA SER A 17 13.96 -6.97 5.38
C SER A 17 14.12 -7.05 6.91
N ILE A 18 14.30 -5.90 7.58
CA ILE A 18 14.45 -5.83 9.04
C ILE A 18 13.18 -5.25 9.66
N VAL A 19 12.67 -5.91 10.70
CA VAL A 19 11.62 -5.36 11.55
C VAL A 19 12.16 -4.96 12.91
N TYR A 20 11.90 -3.72 13.31
CA TYR A 20 12.23 -3.19 14.63
C TYR A 20 10.97 -3.13 15.49
N LEU A 21 11.06 -3.64 16.71
CA LEU A 21 9.98 -3.67 17.70
C LEU A 21 10.36 -2.81 18.90
N CYS A 22 9.53 -1.82 19.20
CA CYS A 22 9.61 -1.06 20.44
C CYS A 22 8.24 -0.57 20.89
N GLY A 23 7.98 -0.55 22.20
CA GLY A 23 6.73 -0.12 22.79
C GLY A 23 6.89 1.09 23.71
N LYS A 24 5.81 1.83 23.94
CA LYS A 24 5.82 2.89 24.97
C LYS A 24 6.08 2.26 26.34
N GLY A 25 6.98 2.85 27.11
CA GLY A 25 7.44 2.31 28.39
C GLY A 25 8.66 1.39 28.28
N ASP A 26 8.99 0.90 27.09
CA ASP A 26 10.19 0.09 26.88
C ASP A 26 11.45 0.95 26.93
N SER A 27 12.55 0.34 27.37
CA SER A 27 13.87 0.96 27.34
C SER A 27 14.77 0.34 26.26
N SER A 28 14.21 -0.54 25.41
CA SER A 28 14.94 -1.27 24.38
C SER A 28 14.23 -1.26 23.03
N ILE A 29 14.99 -1.51 21.97
CA ILE A 29 14.52 -1.72 20.60
C ILE A 29 15.07 -3.06 20.14
N ARG A 30 14.20 -4.04 19.91
CA ARG A 30 14.56 -5.35 19.35
C ARG A 30 14.45 -5.31 17.86
N TYR A 31 15.30 -6.04 17.15
CA TYR A 31 15.18 -6.14 15.70
C TYR A 31 15.49 -7.53 15.19
N PHE A 32 14.79 -7.87 14.11
CA PHE A 32 14.75 -9.19 13.52
C PHE A 32 14.87 -9.05 12.00
N GLU A 33 15.55 -10.00 11.39
CA GLU A 33 15.61 -10.16 9.95
C GLU A 33 14.51 -11.13 9.50
N ILE A 34 13.82 -10.80 8.43
CA ILE A 34 12.80 -11.66 7.81
C ILE A 34 13.38 -12.23 6.52
N THR A 35 13.36 -13.55 6.40
CA THR A 35 13.90 -14.29 5.26
C THR A 35 12.96 -15.43 4.87
N ASP A 36 13.18 -16.00 3.70
CA ASP A 36 12.42 -17.17 3.22
C ASP A 36 12.94 -18.50 3.80
N GLU A 37 14.03 -18.47 4.58
CA GLU A 37 14.61 -19.65 5.22
C GLU A 37 14.02 -19.85 6.63
N PRO A 38 13.54 -21.06 6.99
CA PRO A 38 13.11 -21.36 8.36
C PRO A 38 14.18 -21.01 9.42
N PRO A 39 13.83 -20.41 10.58
CA PRO A 39 12.48 -20.13 11.10
C PRO A 39 11.81 -18.86 10.57
N PHE A 40 12.24 -18.33 9.42
CA PHE A 40 11.76 -17.15 8.69
C PHE A 40 12.05 -15.82 9.39
N VAL A 41 11.87 -15.75 10.70
CA VAL A 41 12.15 -14.55 11.51
C VAL A 41 13.35 -14.83 12.41
N HIS A 42 14.46 -14.15 12.13
CA HIS A 42 15.73 -14.34 12.82
C HIS A 42 16.00 -13.17 13.74
N TYR A 43 16.15 -13.43 15.03
CA TYR A 43 16.55 -12.40 15.98
C TYR A 43 17.98 -11.93 15.68
N LEU A 44 18.15 -10.63 15.45
CA LEU A 44 19.45 -10.03 15.23
C LEU A 44 20.05 -9.58 16.57
N ASN A 45 19.47 -8.54 17.17
CA ASN A 45 19.99 -7.97 18.41
C ASN A 45 18.94 -7.04 19.09
N THR A 46 19.32 -6.51 20.24
CA THR A 46 18.54 -5.56 21.04
C THR A 46 19.38 -4.34 21.38
N PHE A 47 18.97 -3.17 20.91
CA PHE A 47 19.46 -1.92 21.47
C PHE A 47 18.82 -1.72 22.86
N SER A 48 19.61 -1.43 23.88
CA SER A 48 19.12 -1.24 25.25
C SER A 48 19.61 0.09 25.83
N SER A 49 18.75 0.72 26.61
CA SER A 49 19.02 1.98 27.28
C SER A 49 18.40 1.97 28.68
N LYS A 50 18.67 3.00 29.49
CA LYS A 50 18.17 3.10 30.87
C LYS A 50 16.80 3.77 30.96
N GLU A 51 16.51 4.68 30.03
CA GLU A 51 15.33 5.54 30.09
C GLU A 51 14.18 4.93 29.26
N PRO A 52 12.94 4.88 29.79
CA PRO A 52 11.79 4.38 29.05
C PRO A 52 11.35 5.38 27.97
N GLN A 53 10.94 4.88 26.79
CA GLN A 53 10.43 5.70 25.69
C GLN A 53 8.97 6.12 25.91
N ARG A 54 8.65 7.38 25.62
CA ARG A 54 7.28 7.93 25.57
C ARG A 54 6.67 7.82 24.18
N GLY A 55 7.50 7.65 23.17
CA GLY A 55 7.14 7.51 21.77
C GLY A 55 8.38 7.30 20.92
N MET A 56 8.17 6.98 19.65
CA MET A 56 9.24 6.69 18.71
C MET A 56 8.88 7.25 17.34
N GLY A 57 9.81 8.02 16.75
CA GLY A 57 9.80 8.36 15.33
C GLY A 57 10.79 7.48 14.56
N PHE A 58 10.56 7.31 13.26
CA PHE A 58 11.41 6.54 12.36
C PHE A 58 11.74 7.37 11.12
N MET A 59 13.02 7.50 10.79
CA MET A 59 13.48 8.28 9.65
C MET A 59 13.24 7.52 8.34
N PRO A 60 12.61 8.15 7.32
CA PRO A 60 12.56 7.59 5.98
C PRO A 60 13.96 7.42 5.38
N LYS A 61 14.13 6.43 4.50
CA LYS A 61 15.40 6.09 3.84
C LYS A 61 16.17 7.29 3.27
N ARG A 62 15.45 8.22 2.64
CA ARG A 62 16.00 9.47 2.05
C ARG A 62 16.65 10.42 3.05
N GLY A 63 16.44 10.25 4.36
CA GLY A 63 17.04 11.07 5.42
C GLY A 63 18.18 10.41 6.18
N LEU A 64 18.59 9.20 5.79
CA LEU A 64 19.71 8.46 6.39
C LEU A 64 21.05 8.93 5.83
N ASP A 65 22.10 8.80 6.63
CA ASP A 65 23.47 9.08 6.25
C ASP A 65 24.13 7.83 5.65
N VAL A 66 23.98 7.65 4.34
CA VAL A 66 24.52 6.50 3.59
C VAL A 66 26.05 6.42 3.64
N SER A 67 26.74 7.54 3.85
CA SER A 67 28.20 7.59 3.98
C SER A 67 28.71 6.87 5.23
N LYS A 68 27.87 6.77 6.26
CA LYS A 68 28.17 6.12 7.54
C LYS A 68 27.58 4.73 7.67
N CYS A 69 27.05 4.16 6.59
CA CYS A 69 26.35 2.86 6.63
C CYS A 69 25.17 2.86 7.64
N GLU A 70 24.51 4.00 7.82
CA GLU A 70 23.29 4.11 8.61
C GLU A 70 22.11 3.48 7.85
N ILE A 71 21.51 2.44 8.43
CA ILE A 71 20.37 1.72 7.81
C ILE A 71 19.02 2.13 8.39
N ALA A 72 19.01 2.66 9.61
CA ALA A 72 17.82 3.22 10.24
C ALA A 72 18.19 4.29 11.28
N ARG A 73 17.32 5.29 11.42
CA ARG A 73 17.42 6.30 12.48
C ARG A 73 16.10 6.41 13.22
N PHE A 74 16.15 6.16 14.53
CA PHE A 74 15.02 6.35 15.42
C PHE A 74 15.09 7.70 16.10
N TYR A 75 13.94 8.30 16.37
CA TYR A 75 13.80 9.50 17.18
C TYR A 75 13.06 9.13 18.46
N LYS A 76 13.82 8.74 19.47
CA LYS A 76 13.28 8.28 20.75
C LYS A 76 12.82 9.47 21.57
N LEU A 77 11.53 9.49 21.88
CA LEU A 77 10.96 10.49 22.77
C LEU A 77 11.12 10.04 24.21
N HIS A 78 11.72 10.92 25.00
CA HIS A 78 11.75 10.85 26.45
C HIS A 78 10.72 11.80 27.03
N GLU A 79 10.75 12.03 28.34
CA GLU A 79 9.81 12.95 28.99
C GLU A 79 9.95 14.40 28.50
N ARG A 80 11.18 14.87 28.24
CA ARG A 80 11.48 16.28 27.89
C ARG A 80 12.51 16.45 26.78
N LYS A 81 12.91 15.38 26.10
CA LYS A 81 13.90 15.41 25.01
C LYS A 81 13.54 14.42 23.91
N CYS A 82 14.03 14.69 22.70
CA CYS A 82 14.03 13.78 21.57
C CYS A 82 15.49 13.37 21.31
N GLU A 83 15.78 12.07 21.38
CA GLU A 83 17.11 11.51 21.20
C GLU A 83 17.18 10.69 19.90
N PRO A 84 18.04 11.07 18.95
CA PRO A 84 18.31 10.23 17.78
C PRO A 84 19.09 8.96 18.17
N ILE A 85 18.62 7.80 17.74
CA ILE A 85 19.31 6.51 17.85
C ILE A 85 19.61 6.02 16.44
N ILE A 86 20.90 5.83 16.16
CA ILE A 86 21.42 5.47 14.84
C ILE A 86 21.67 3.96 14.83
N MET A 87 21.08 3.27 13.85
CA MET A 87 21.36 1.86 13.58
C MET A 87 22.32 1.79 12.39
N THR A 88 23.50 1.20 12.61
CA THR A 88 24.59 1.19 11.64
C THR A 88 25.05 -0.23 11.36
N VAL A 89 25.27 -0.54 10.09
CA VAL A 89 25.97 -1.77 9.70
C VAL A 89 27.47 -1.47 9.71
N PRO A 90 28.27 -2.15 10.55
CA PRO A 90 29.70 -1.86 10.66
C PRO A 90 30.46 -2.36 9.43
N ARG A 91 30.63 -1.50 8.42
CA ARG A 91 31.47 -1.73 7.24
C ARG A 91 32.78 -0.96 7.32
N LYS A 92 33.85 -1.49 6.70
CA LYS A 92 35.17 -0.85 6.59
C LYS A 92 35.39 -0.35 5.16
N SER A 93 34.50 0.51 4.67
CA SER A 93 34.56 1.04 3.31
C SER A 93 33.96 2.43 3.28
N ASP A 94 34.65 3.36 2.60
CA ASP A 94 34.15 4.71 2.31
C ASP A 94 33.34 4.76 1.01
N LEU A 95 33.29 3.64 0.27
CA LEU A 95 32.48 3.51 -0.94
C LEU A 95 31.01 3.31 -0.60
N PHE A 96 30.13 3.82 -1.46
CA PHE A 96 28.69 3.54 -1.40
C PHE A 96 28.45 2.02 -1.39
N GLN A 97 27.56 1.57 -0.52
CA GLN A 97 27.24 0.15 -0.31
C GLN A 97 25.91 -0.16 -1.02
N ASP A 98 25.96 -0.51 -2.31
CA ASP A 98 24.77 -0.80 -3.11
C ASP A 98 23.93 -1.95 -2.52
N ASP A 99 24.56 -2.87 -1.80
CA ASP A 99 23.90 -4.00 -1.13
C ASP A 99 23.08 -3.58 0.09
N LEU A 100 23.42 -2.46 0.74
CA LEU A 100 22.67 -1.91 1.88
C LEU A 100 21.59 -0.92 1.46
N TYR A 101 21.73 -0.35 0.26
CA TYR A 101 20.90 0.75 -0.24
C TYR A 101 20.42 0.44 -1.65
N PRO A 102 19.53 -0.55 -1.82
CA PRO A 102 18.84 -0.73 -3.09
C PRO A 102 18.00 0.51 -3.42
N ASP A 103 17.50 0.57 -4.66
CA ASP A 103 16.61 1.64 -5.08
C ASP A 103 15.33 1.63 -4.21
N THR A 104 15.02 2.78 -3.61
CA THR A 104 14.00 2.91 -2.55
C THR A 104 12.89 3.85 -3.00
N PRO A 105 11.65 3.75 -2.48
CA PRO A 105 10.56 4.64 -2.86
C PRO A 105 10.89 6.14 -2.72
N GLY A 106 10.76 6.84 -3.84
CA GLY A 106 11.00 8.27 -3.96
C GLY A 106 9.85 9.14 -3.41
N PRO A 107 9.99 10.48 -3.54
CA PRO A 107 8.94 11.41 -3.13
C PRO A 107 7.82 11.57 -4.18
N GLU A 108 8.02 11.09 -5.41
CA GLU A 108 7.06 11.24 -6.49
C GLU A 108 6.01 10.11 -6.44
N PRO A 109 4.71 10.43 -6.54
CA PRO A 109 3.67 9.41 -6.57
C PRO A 109 3.70 8.63 -7.89
N ALA A 110 3.37 7.35 -7.85
CA ALA A 110 3.25 6.51 -9.04
C ALA A 110 1.92 6.73 -9.79
N LEU A 111 0.86 7.08 -9.07
CA LEU A 111 -0.49 7.30 -9.58
C LEU A 111 -1.09 8.57 -8.98
N GLU A 112 -1.94 9.24 -9.75
CA GLU A 112 -2.86 10.25 -9.22
C GLU A 112 -4.06 9.59 -8.54
N ALA A 113 -4.79 10.36 -7.72
CA ALA A 113 -5.83 9.80 -6.85
C ALA A 113 -7.02 9.18 -7.62
N ASP A 114 -7.38 9.73 -8.78
CA ASP A 114 -8.46 9.24 -9.63
C ASP A 114 -8.07 7.97 -10.39
N GLU A 115 -6.80 7.85 -10.79
CA GLU A 115 -6.25 6.63 -11.42
C GLU A 115 -6.30 5.46 -10.44
N TRP A 116 -5.82 5.65 -9.21
CA TRP A 116 -5.90 4.62 -8.17
C TRP A 116 -7.37 4.28 -7.83
N LEU A 117 -8.24 5.28 -7.71
CA LEU A 117 -9.67 5.05 -7.45
C LEU A 117 -10.37 4.30 -8.59
N SER A 118 -9.89 4.44 -9.83
CA SER A 118 -10.37 3.69 -10.99
C SER A 118 -9.89 2.23 -11.02
N GLY A 119 -9.07 1.81 -10.05
CA GLY A 119 -8.58 0.45 -9.90
C GLY A 119 -7.22 0.20 -10.55
N GLN A 120 -6.44 1.24 -10.85
CA GLN A 120 -5.06 1.07 -11.29
C GLN A 120 -4.14 0.80 -10.08
N ASP A 121 -3.20 -0.13 -10.28
CA ASP A 121 -2.13 -0.43 -9.34
C ASP A 121 -0.78 -0.13 -10.01
N ALA A 122 0.14 0.49 -9.27
CA ALA A 122 1.49 0.75 -9.73
C ALA A 122 2.49 0.69 -8.56
N ASP A 123 3.68 0.17 -8.85
CA ASP A 123 4.78 0.17 -7.90
C ASP A 123 5.29 1.61 -7.64
N PRO A 124 5.85 1.88 -6.44
CA PRO A 124 6.42 3.18 -6.14
C PRO A 124 7.51 3.58 -7.13
N VAL A 125 7.59 4.87 -7.46
CA VAL A 125 8.69 5.40 -8.26
C VAL A 125 9.97 5.36 -7.44
N LEU A 126 10.88 4.44 -7.78
CA LEU A 126 12.11 4.23 -7.04
C LEU A 126 13.19 5.29 -7.37
N ILE A 127 14.03 5.59 -6.39
CA ILE A 127 15.21 6.45 -6.55
C ILE A 127 16.42 5.80 -5.88
N SER A 128 17.61 6.10 -6.41
CA SER A 128 18.86 5.67 -5.79
C SER A 128 19.32 6.68 -4.74
N LEU A 129 19.78 6.20 -3.59
CA LEU A 129 20.33 7.05 -2.52
C LEU A 129 21.79 7.49 -2.77
N ARG A 130 22.44 6.96 -3.81
CA ARG A 130 23.82 7.30 -4.18
C ARG A 130 24.02 8.77 -4.51
N ASP A 131 23.02 9.39 -5.14
CA ASP A 131 23.06 10.77 -5.60
C ASP A 131 22.72 11.77 -4.48
N GLY A 132 22.52 11.27 -3.25
CA GLY A 132 22.18 12.05 -2.08
C GLY A 132 20.73 12.54 -2.08
N TYR A 133 20.48 13.63 -1.36
CA TYR A 133 19.13 14.18 -1.23
C TYR A 133 18.69 14.90 -2.51
N VAL A 134 17.70 14.34 -3.20
CA VAL A 134 16.97 15.02 -4.28
C VAL A 134 15.70 15.64 -3.70
N PRO A 135 15.55 16.98 -3.71
CA PRO A 135 14.34 17.62 -3.24
C PRO A 135 13.15 17.25 -4.13
N PRO A 136 11.96 17.04 -3.55
CA PRO A 136 10.74 16.86 -4.35
C PRO A 136 10.56 18.05 -5.29
N LYS A 137 10.03 17.79 -6.49
CA LYS A 137 9.61 18.91 -7.36
C LYS A 137 8.55 19.70 -6.61
N HIS A 138 8.73 21.03 -6.51
CA HIS A 138 7.87 21.90 -5.71
C HIS A 138 6.44 21.92 -6.25
N ARG A 139 5.61 20.94 -5.85
CA ARG A 139 4.16 20.99 -5.94
C ARG A 139 3.67 21.69 -4.68
N GLU A 140 3.25 22.95 -4.79
CA GLU A 140 2.38 23.54 -3.77
C GLU A 140 1.14 22.65 -3.66
N LEU A 141 0.82 22.17 -2.46
CA LEU A 141 -0.41 21.43 -2.23
C LEU A 141 -1.60 22.38 -2.45
N ARG A 142 -2.15 22.36 -3.67
CA ARG A 142 -3.34 23.14 -4.02
C ARG A 142 -4.58 22.32 -3.74
N VAL A 143 -5.30 22.70 -2.68
CA VAL A 143 -6.59 22.09 -2.36
C VAL A 143 -7.65 22.66 -3.30
N THR A 144 -7.96 21.92 -4.35
CA THR A 144 -9.10 22.25 -5.21
C THR A 144 -10.34 21.63 -4.57
N LYS A 145 -11.17 22.45 -3.90
CA LYS A 145 -12.47 21.99 -3.38
C LYS A 145 -13.42 21.75 -4.56
N ARG A 146 -13.31 20.59 -5.21
CA ARG A 146 -14.39 20.12 -6.08
C ARG A 146 -15.52 19.68 -5.16
N ASN A 147 -16.61 20.45 -5.16
CA ASN A 147 -17.81 20.09 -4.43
C ASN A 147 -18.42 18.87 -5.11
N ILE A 148 -18.19 17.69 -4.54
CA ILE A 148 -18.69 16.41 -5.06
C ILE A 148 -20.23 16.37 -5.03
N LEU A 149 -20.87 17.31 -4.32
CA LEU A 149 -22.32 17.50 -4.26
C LEU A 149 -22.87 18.39 -5.38
N ASP A 150 -22.03 19.11 -6.15
CA ASP A 150 -22.45 19.96 -7.27
C ASP A 150 -22.69 19.17 -8.57
N VAL A 151 -22.58 17.84 -8.55
CA VAL A 151 -23.15 16.97 -9.61
C VAL A 151 -24.68 16.88 -9.45
N ARG A 152 -25.33 17.97 -8.99
CA ARG A 152 -26.78 18.09 -8.95
C ARG A 152 -27.20 19.01 -10.08
N PRO A 153 -28.01 18.54 -11.05
CA PRO A 153 -28.52 19.41 -12.10
C PRO A 153 -29.28 20.59 -11.47
N PRO A 154 -29.26 21.79 -12.09
CA PRO A 154 -29.79 23.00 -11.49
C PRO A 154 -31.24 22.80 -11.06
N SER A 155 -31.51 23.04 -9.77
CA SER A 155 -32.84 22.92 -9.19
C SER A 155 -33.74 24.03 -9.74
N VAL A 156 -34.64 23.66 -10.65
CA VAL A 156 -35.79 24.46 -11.09
C VAL A 156 -36.72 24.70 -9.86
N PRO A 157 -37.39 25.86 -9.71
CA PRO A 157 -38.17 26.15 -8.52
C PRO A 157 -39.32 25.15 -8.34
N ARG A 158 -39.29 24.39 -7.25
CA ARG A 158 -40.34 23.43 -6.89
C ARG A 158 -41.65 24.15 -6.60
N ARG A 159 -42.62 24.02 -7.51
CA ARG A 159 -44.04 24.07 -7.15
C ARG A 159 -44.43 22.65 -6.73
N SER A 160 -44.92 22.54 -5.51
CA SER A 160 -45.40 21.33 -4.83
C SER A 160 -46.30 20.47 -5.71
N GLN A 161 -45.91 19.22 -5.94
CA GLN A 161 -46.79 18.07 -6.13
C GLN A 161 -46.02 16.75 -5.91
N SER A 162 -46.77 15.77 -5.43
CA SER A 162 -46.46 14.46 -4.87
C SER A 162 -45.71 13.48 -5.79
N ALA A 163 -44.99 12.56 -5.15
CA ALA A 163 -44.66 11.16 -5.51
C ALA A 163 -44.33 10.78 -6.97
N SER A 164 -43.15 10.13 -7.10
CA SER A 164 -42.76 9.14 -8.14
C SER A 164 -42.66 9.60 -9.61
N ASP A 165 -41.71 8.99 -10.30
CA ASP A 165 -41.49 8.98 -11.76
C ASP A 165 -40.76 10.17 -12.40
N ALA A 166 -39.45 10.00 -12.59
CA ALA A 166 -38.76 10.61 -13.73
C ALA A 166 -38.90 9.66 -14.93
N PRO A 167 -39.47 10.08 -16.07
CA PRO A 167 -39.63 9.20 -17.22
C PRO A 167 -38.24 8.98 -17.84
N LEU A 168 -37.71 7.76 -17.72
CA LEU A 168 -36.65 7.28 -18.60
C LEU A 168 -37.10 7.48 -20.04
N SER A 169 -36.25 8.09 -20.87
CA SER A 169 -36.61 8.34 -22.27
C SER A 169 -36.95 7.00 -22.94
N GLN A 170 -38.07 6.97 -23.67
CA GLN A 170 -38.62 5.74 -24.27
C GLN A 170 -37.58 5.03 -25.15
N HIS A 171 -36.75 5.83 -25.83
CA HIS A 171 -35.60 5.37 -26.62
C HIS A 171 -34.53 4.65 -25.77
N THR A 172 -34.21 5.16 -24.56
CA THR A 172 -33.26 4.51 -23.65
C THR A 172 -33.80 3.16 -23.18
N LEU A 173 -35.11 3.08 -22.89
CA LEU A 173 -35.74 1.83 -22.45
C LEU A 173 -35.76 0.78 -23.56
N GLU A 174 -36.08 1.19 -24.79
CA GLU A 174 -36.06 0.31 -25.97
C GLU A 174 -34.65 -0.23 -26.25
N THR A 175 -33.63 0.64 -26.17
CA THR A 175 -32.23 0.24 -26.37
C THR A 175 -31.79 -0.80 -25.33
N LEU A 176 -32.12 -0.56 -24.05
CA LEU A 176 -31.77 -1.48 -22.96
C LEU A 176 -32.51 -2.82 -23.06
N LEU A 177 -33.78 -2.82 -23.51
CA LEU A 177 -34.53 -4.06 -23.72
C LEU A 177 -33.94 -4.91 -24.85
N GLU A 178 -33.51 -4.27 -25.94
CA GLU A 178 -32.87 -4.96 -27.05
C GLU A 178 -31.52 -5.57 -26.63
N GLU A 179 -30.74 -4.83 -25.84
CA GLU A 179 -29.45 -5.31 -25.32
C GLU A 179 -29.62 -6.47 -24.33
N ILE A 180 -30.61 -6.40 -23.43
CA ILE A 180 -30.95 -7.51 -22.51
C ILE A 180 -31.38 -8.75 -23.30
N LYS A 181 -32.16 -8.57 -24.38
CA LYS A 181 -32.60 -9.69 -25.22
C LYS A 181 -31.41 -10.34 -25.94
N ALA A 182 -30.53 -9.54 -26.55
CA ALA A 182 -29.33 -10.04 -27.23
C ALA A 182 -28.38 -10.77 -26.26
N LEU A 183 -28.20 -10.27 -25.05
CA LEU A 183 -27.39 -10.92 -24.02
C LEU A 183 -27.99 -12.27 -23.60
N ARG A 184 -29.32 -12.35 -23.41
CA ARG A 184 -30.00 -13.61 -23.07
C ARG A 184 -29.87 -14.66 -24.16
N GLU A 185 -30.03 -14.28 -25.43
CA GLU A 185 -29.84 -15.20 -26.55
C GLU A 185 -28.40 -15.73 -26.60
N ARG A 186 -27.41 -14.86 -26.32
CA ARG A 186 -26.00 -15.26 -26.31
C ARG A 186 -25.67 -16.22 -25.17
N VAL A 187 -26.23 -15.99 -23.99
CA VAL A 187 -26.09 -16.90 -22.83
C VAL A 187 -26.71 -18.26 -23.15
N GLN A 188 -27.93 -18.28 -23.70
CA GLN A 188 -28.62 -19.53 -24.04
C GLN A 188 -27.84 -20.34 -25.09
N ALA A 189 -27.27 -19.68 -26.11
CA ALA A 189 -26.45 -20.34 -27.11
C ALA A 189 -25.15 -20.93 -26.51
N GLN A 190 -24.56 -20.23 -25.54
CA GLN A 190 -23.40 -20.73 -24.81
C GLN A 190 -23.75 -21.93 -23.92
N GLU A 191 -24.87 -21.90 -23.21
CA GLU A 191 -25.35 -23.03 -22.39
C GLU A 191 -25.59 -24.28 -23.26
N GLN A 192 -26.27 -24.13 -24.40
CA GLN A 192 -26.49 -25.25 -25.34
C GLN A 192 -25.18 -25.85 -25.84
N ARG A 193 -24.19 -25.00 -26.15
CA ARG A 193 -22.87 -25.44 -26.59
C ARG A 193 -22.12 -26.17 -25.48
N ILE A 194 -22.20 -25.68 -24.25
CA ILE A 194 -21.58 -26.33 -23.08
C ILE A 194 -22.20 -27.70 -22.87
N THR A 195 -23.54 -27.81 -22.84
CA THR A 195 -24.23 -29.10 -22.69
C THR A 195 -23.89 -30.08 -23.81
N ALA A 196 -23.78 -29.61 -25.07
CA ALA A 196 -23.38 -30.48 -26.18
C ALA A 196 -21.94 -30.99 -26.03
N LEU A 197 -21.01 -30.14 -25.58
CA LEU A 197 -19.63 -30.52 -25.30
C LEU A 197 -19.53 -31.49 -24.12
N GLU A 198 -20.30 -31.26 -23.06
CA GLU A 198 -20.37 -32.14 -21.90
C GLU A 198 -20.90 -33.54 -22.28
N ASN A 199 -21.96 -33.61 -23.11
CA ASN A 199 -22.48 -34.89 -23.59
C ASN A 199 -21.47 -35.67 -24.45
N MET A 200 -20.76 -34.99 -25.36
CA MET A 200 -19.70 -35.62 -26.16
C MET A 200 -18.53 -36.11 -25.30
N LEU A 201 -18.20 -35.38 -24.23
CA LEU A 201 -17.19 -35.83 -23.27
C LEU A 201 -17.64 -37.07 -22.50
N CYS A 202 -18.91 -37.14 -22.06
CA CYS A 202 -19.46 -38.33 -21.43
C CYS A 202 -19.40 -39.56 -22.34
N GLU A 203 -19.79 -39.42 -23.63
CA GLU A 203 -19.73 -40.52 -24.61
C GLU A 203 -18.30 -41.03 -24.83
N LEU A 204 -17.28 -40.17 -24.74
CA LEU A 204 -15.88 -40.56 -24.85
C LEU A 204 -15.34 -41.24 -23.58
N VAL A 205 -15.84 -40.87 -22.41
CA VAL A 205 -15.47 -41.46 -21.12
C VAL A 205 -16.09 -42.85 -20.95
N ASP A 206 -17.32 -43.05 -21.40
CA ASP A 206 -18.02 -44.35 -21.32
C ASP A 206 -17.49 -45.39 -22.33
N CYS A 207 -16.73 -44.99 -23.35
CA CYS A 207 -16.09 -45.90 -24.32
C CYS A 207 -14.71 -46.41 -23.89
N THR A 208 -14.22 -46.02 -22.70
CA THR A 208 -12.86 -46.35 -22.21
C THR A 208 -12.80 -47.37 -21.06
N ASP A 209 -13.91 -48.03 -20.72
CA ASP A 209 -13.95 -49.21 -19.81
C ASP A 209 -14.25 -50.52 -20.55
#